data_AF-A0AAJ5W9Y5-F1
#
_entry.id   AF-A0AAJ5W9Y5-F1
#
_cell.length_a   1.000
_cell.length_b   1.000
_cell.length_c   1.000
_cell.angle_alpha   90.00
_cell.angle_beta   90.00
_cell.angle_gamma   90.00
#
_symmetry.space_group_name_H-M   'P 1'
#
loop_
_entity.id
_entity.type
_entity.pdbx_description
1 polymer ?
#
loop_
_entity_poly.entity_id
_entity_poly.type
_entity_poly.pdbx_seq_one_letter_code
_entity_poly.pdbx_strand_id
1 'polypeptide(L)'
;MDNNIYISRGGRFSFRLIDGWEEYDDDDDSTHAFWHETETSWTGNFRITAFQWPNTNAPHVDKACEYITTETAENAGAKRIILGKNDCAYYKKESQQDGVTNVVYYWITGKQNGIFICTFTIDKIQESMLINERELTSIQSMIASIKII
;
A
#
# COMPACT_ATOMS: atom_id res chain seq x y z
N MET A 1 10.63 -15.48 -16.38
CA MET A 1 9.38 -15.18 -17.12
C MET A 1 8.62 -14.18 -16.27
N ASP A 2 8.69 -12.90 -16.60
CA ASP A 2 8.06 -11.81 -15.84
C ASP A 2 6.54 -11.76 -16.11
N ASN A 3 5.78 -12.71 -15.56
CA ASN A 3 4.34 -12.81 -15.85
C ASN A 3 3.41 -12.76 -14.63
N ASN A 4 3.89 -12.45 -13.43
CA ASN A 4 3.00 -12.33 -12.27
C ASN A 4 2.43 -10.90 -12.18
N ILE A 5 1.40 -10.61 -13.00
CA ILE A 5 0.63 -9.38 -12.91
C ILE A 5 -0.65 -9.67 -12.13
N TYR A 6 -0.80 -9.02 -10.99
CA TYR A 6 -2.05 -8.98 -10.27
C TYR A 6 -3.03 -8.03 -10.97
N ILE A 7 -4.30 -8.43 -11.10
CA ILE A 7 -5.38 -7.59 -11.60
C ILE A 7 -6.47 -7.59 -10.53
N SER A 8 -6.87 -6.39 -10.08
CA SER A 8 -7.87 -6.25 -9.03
C SER A 8 -9.21 -6.88 -9.41
N ARG A 9 -9.99 -7.28 -8.41
CA ARG A 9 -11.41 -7.60 -8.60
C ARG A 9 -12.10 -6.45 -9.36
N GLY A 10 -12.79 -6.76 -10.45
CA GLY A 10 -13.42 -5.77 -11.33
C GLY A 10 -12.47 -5.02 -12.29
N GLY A 11 -11.18 -5.38 -12.35
CA GLY A 11 -10.25 -4.91 -13.38
C GLY A 11 -9.91 -3.42 -13.34
N ARG A 12 -9.89 -2.80 -12.16
CA ARG A 12 -9.69 -1.34 -11.99
C ARG A 12 -8.22 -0.95 -11.91
N PHE A 13 -7.38 -1.85 -11.41
CA PHE A 13 -5.94 -1.62 -11.36
C PHE A 13 -5.17 -2.93 -11.47
N SER A 14 -3.88 -2.81 -11.76
CA SER A 14 -2.92 -3.90 -11.73
C SER A 14 -1.60 -3.47 -11.12
N PHE A 15 -0.80 -4.43 -10.70
CA PHE A 15 0.59 -4.24 -10.34
C PHE A 15 1.36 -5.55 -10.57
N ARG A 16 2.70 -5.48 -10.59
CA ARG A 16 3.56 -6.67 -10.63
C ARG A 16 3.59 -7.29 -9.24
N LEU A 17 3.03 -8.48 -9.09
CA LEU A 17 3.09 -9.26 -7.86
C LEU A 17 4.49 -9.86 -7.72
N ILE A 18 5.12 -9.65 -6.56
CA ILE A 18 6.46 -10.17 -6.27
C ILE A 18 6.36 -11.66 -5.93
N ASP A 19 7.30 -12.46 -6.42
CA ASP A 19 7.31 -13.91 -6.17
C ASP A 19 7.27 -14.21 -4.66
N GLY A 20 6.46 -15.21 -4.28
CA GLY A 20 6.23 -15.60 -2.89
C GLY A 20 5.09 -14.84 -2.19
N TRP A 21 4.62 -13.72 -2.76
CA TRP A 21 3.43 -13.01 -2.26
C TRP A 21 2.15 -13.56 -2.89
N GLU A 22 1.16 -13.84 -2.06
CA GLU A 22 -0.13 -14.41 -2.47
C GLU A 22 -1.29 -13.59 -1.89
N GLU A 23 -2.38 -13.46 -2.66
CA GLU A 23 -3.61 -12.80 -2.22
C GLU A 23 -4.37 -13.68 -1.22
N TYR A 24 -4.98 -13.06 -0.22
CA TYR A 24 -5.95 -13.70 0.66
C TYR A 24 -7.19 -12.81 0.81
N ASP A 25 -8.29 -13.41 1.30
CA ASP A 25 -9.54 -12.68 1.49
C ASP A 25 -9.44 -11.70 2.65
N ASP A 26 -9.93 -10.48 2.43
CA ASP A 26 -10.09 -9.44 3.44
C ASP A 26 -11.59 -9.15 3.58
N ASP A 27 -12.03 -8.72 4.76
CA ASP A 27 -13.45 -8.47 5.05
C ASP A 27 -14.00 -7.25 4.29
N ASP A 28 -13.13 -6.37 3.78
CA ASP A 28 -13.49 -5.23 2.95
C ASP A 28 -13.30 -5.55 1.45
N ASP A 29 -14.40 -5.63 0.71
CA ASP A 29 -14.43 -5.88 -0.74
C ASP A 29 -13.57 -4.91 -1.58
N SER A 30 -13.29 -3.71 -1.05
CA SER A 30 -12.45 -2.70 -1.71
C SER A 30 -10.95 -2.85 -1.41
N THR A 31 -10.61 -3.78 -0.52
CA THR A 31 -9.27 -4.08 -0.06
C THR A 31 -8.77 -5.40 -0.66
N HIS A 32 -7.53 -5.37 -1.12
CA HIS A 32 -6.81 -6.55 -1.59
C HIS A 32 -5.64 -6.79 -0.66
N ALA A 33 -5.61 -7.96 -0.03
CA ALA A 33 -4.65 -8.28 1.01
C ALA A 33 -3.72 -9.40 0.56
N PHE A 34 -2.44 -9.28 0.93
CA PHE A 34 -1.38 -10.17 0.49
C PHE A 34 -0.44 -10.48 1.65
N TRP A 35 0.11 -11.68 1.65
CA TRP A 35 1.14 -12.11 2.59
C TRP A 35 2.19 -12.93 1.84
N HIS A 36 3.40 -13.03 2.40
CA HIS A 36 4.47 -13.81 1.82
C HIS A 36 4.31 -15.30 2.20
N GLU A 37 3.60 -16.06 1.38
CA GLU A 37 3.23 -17.47 1.64
C GLU A 37 4.45 -18.38 1.79
N THR A 38 5.51 -18.14 1.03
CA THR A 38 6.71 -19.01 1.02
C THR A 38 7.62 -18.84 2.23
N GLU A 39 7.34 -17.88 3.11
CA GLU A 39 8.11 -17.69 4.35
C GLU A 39 7.65 -18.62 5.47
N THR A 40 8.61 -19.12 6.25
CA THR A 40 8.31 -20.09 7.33
C THR A 40 7.55 -19.47 8.50
N SER A 41 7.51 -18.15 8.58
CA SER A 41 6.86 -17.39 9.65
C SER A 41 6.27 -16.13 9.05
N TRP A 42 5.22 -15.61 9.68
CA TRP A 42 4.54 -14.41 9.22
C TRP A 42 5.52 -13.23 9.15
N THR A 43 5.65 -12.62 7.97
CA THR A 43 6.55 -11.48 7.72
C THR A 43 5.82 -10.16 7.56
N GLY A 44 4.49 -10.19 7.63
CA GLY A 44 3.63 -9.03 7.53
C GLY A 44 2.46 -9.23 6.56
N ASN A 45 1.52 -8.31 6.61
CA ASN A 45 0.38 -8.27 5.67
C ASN A 45 0.41 -6.97 4.88
N PHE A 46 0.47 -7.08 3.57
CA PHE A 46 0.30 -5.96 2.64
C PHE A 46 -1.16 -5.81 2.27
N ARG A 47 -1.70 -4.61 2.34
CA ARG A 47 -3.06 -4.30 1.89
C ARG A 47 -3.04 -3.13 0.93
N ILE A 48 -3.84 -3.20 -0.10
CA ILE A 48 -4.13 -2.08 -1.00
C ILE A 48 -5.64 -1.89 -1.10
N THR A 49 -6.09 -0.72 -0.64
CA THR A 49 -7.49 -0.30 -0.75
C THR A 49 -7.59 0.76 -1.84
N ALA A 50 -8.44 0.51 -2.84
CA ALA A 50 -8.65 1.45 -3.94
C ALA A 50 -9.93 2.25 -3.70
N PHE A 51 -9.80 3.57 -3.67
CA PHE A 51 -10.94 4.48 -3.48
C PHE A 51 -11.01 5.49 -4.63
N GLN A 52 -12.23 5.78 -5.07
CA GLN A 52 -12.49 6.81 -6.07
C GLN A 52 -13.59 7.74 -5.57
N TRP A 53 -13.29 9.04 -5.49
CA TRP A 53 -14.34 10.02 -5.19
C TRP A 53 -15.37 10.05 -6.33
N PRO A 54 -16.67 10.22 -6.02
CA PRO A 54 -17.69 10.46 -7.03
C PRO A 54 -17.27 11.63 -7.92
N ASN A 55 -17.57 11.54 -9.22
CA ASN A 55 -17.24 12.54 -10.21
C ASN A 55 -17.52 13.94 -9.68
N THR A 56 -16.45 14.72 -9.48
CA THR A 56 -16.61 16.13 -9.21
C THR A 56 -16.74 16.86 -10.52
N ASN A 57 -17.75 17.72 -10.62
CA ASN A 57 -17.97 18.61 -11.77
C ASN A 57 -16.83 19.65 -11.96
N ALA A 58 -15.71 19.51 -11.28
CA ALA A 58 -14.56 20.39 -11.30
C ALA A 58 -13.35 19.66 -11.96
N PRO A 59 -13.15 19.80 -13.28
CA PRO A 59 -12.09 19.11 -14.03
C PRO A 59 -10.66 19.56 -13.68
N HIS A 60 -10.50 20.54 -12.78
CA HIS A 60 -9.21 21.14 -12.41
C HIS A 60 -8.70 20.74 -11.02
N VAL A 61 -9.44 19.90 -10.28
CA VAL A 61 -9.06 19.50 -8.91
C VAL A 61 -8.44 18.10 -8.95
N ASP A 62 -7.16 18.00 -8.60
CA ASP A 62 -6.51 16.71 -8.35
C ASP A 62 -6.68 16.34 -6.87
N LYS A 63 -7.81 15.71 -6.54
CA LYS A 63 -8.13 15.29 -5.18
C LYS A 63 -7.11 14.34 -4.58
N ALA A 64 -6.51 13.49 -5.41
CA ALA A 64 -5.44 12.61 -4.95
C ALA A 64 -4.24 13.44 -4.48
N CYS A 65 -3.83 14.45 -5.25
CA CYS A 65 -2.74 15.34 -4.86
C CYS A 65 -3.05 16.12 -3.57
N GLU A 66 -4.29 16.61 -3.40
CA GLU A 66 -4.74 17.26 -2.17
C GLU A 66 -4.66 16.29 -0.98
N TYR A 67 -5.20 15.08 -1.13
CA TYR A 67 -5.21 14.07 -0.08
C TYR A 67 -3.78 13.64 0.31
N ILE A 68 -2.89 13.42 -0.66
CA ILE A 68 -1.46 13.12 -0.42
C ILE A 68 -0.78 14.27 0.34
N THR A 69 -1.10 15.52 -0.01
CA THR A 69 -0.54 16.70 0.64
C THR A 69 -1.02 16.80 2.09
N THR A 70 -2.32 16.57 2.34
CA THR A 70 -2.89 16.52 3.69
C THR A 70 -2.26 15.40 4.51
N GLU A 71 -2.18 14.19 3.98
CA GLU A 71 -1.56 13.05 4.67
C GLU A 71 -0.09 13.32 5.03
N THR A 72 0.64 14.01 4.16
CA THR A 72 2.03 14.41 4.44
C THR A 72 2.13 15.48 5.52
N ALA A 73 1.16 16.40 5.59
CA ALA A 73 1.17 17.50 6.56
C ALA A 73 0.68 17.08 7.95
N GLU A 74 -0.33 16.22 8.02
CA GLU A 74 -1.02 15.87 9.27
C GLU A 74 -0.40 14.68 10.00
N ASN A 75 0.30 13.77 9.30
CA ASN A 75 0.90 12.60 9.93
C ASN A 75 2.35 12.87 10.38
N ALA A 76 2.59 12.68 11.68
CA ALA A 76 3.92 12.83 12.25
C ALA A 76 4.95 11.92 11.55
N GLY A 77 6.07 12.51 11.13
CA GLY A 77 7.15 11.79 10.44
C GLY A 77 6.86 11.44 8.98
N ALA A 78 5.73 11.90 8.42
CA ALA A 78 5.42 11.69 7.02
C ALA A 78 6.37 12.42 6.08
N LYS A 79 6.60 11.79 4.93
CA LYS A 79 7.47 12.28 3.87
C LYS A 79 6.82 12.03 2.52
N ARG A 80 6.98 12.97 1.62
CA ARG A 80 6.65 12.78 0.20
C ARG A 80 7.80 12.02 -0.46
N ILE A 81 7.50 10.87 -1.06
CA ILE A 81 8.48 10.02 -1.77
C ILE A 81 7.94 9.64 -3.14
N ILE A 82 8.82 9.27 -4.06
CA ILE A 82 8.44 8.81 -5.40
C ILE A 82 8.78 7.32 -5.53
N LEU A 83 7.78 6.49 -5.83
CA LEU A 83 7.93 5.07 -6.11
C LEU A 83 7.59 4.82 -7.57
N GLY A 84 8.59 4.56 -8.41
CA GLY A 84 8.42 4.49 -9.86
C GLY A 84 7.94 5.84 -10.41
N LYS A 85 6.68 5.90 -10.86
CA LYS A 85 6.02 7.14 -11.32
C LYS A 85 4.99 7.68 -10.33
N ASN A 86 4.81 7.00 -9.20
CA ASN A 86 3.77 7.26 -8.23
C ASN A 86 4.31 8.17 -7.13
N ASP A 87 3.63 9.28 -6.91
CA ASP A 87 3.95 10.23 -5.86
C ASP A 87 3.18 9.84 -4.60
N CYS A 88 3.91 9.58 -3.51
CA CYS A 88 3.36 8.96 -2.32
C CYS A 88 3.58 9.83 -1.08
N ALA A 89 2.57 9.94 -0.23
CA ALA A 89 2.79 10.20 1.19
C ALA A 89 3.22 8.89 1.85
N TYR A 90 4.39 8.88 2.51
CA TYR A 90 4.91 7.74 3.25
C TYR A 90 5.11 8.08 4.72
N TYR A 91 4.58 7.24 5.61
CA TYR A 91 4.79 7.32 7.05
C TYR A 91 4.57 5.95 7.69
N LYS A 92 4.83 5.86 8.99
CA LYS A 92 4.50 4.68 9.79
C LYS A 92 3.90 5.06 11.12
N LYS A 93 3.05 4.20 11.66
CA LYS A 93 2.44 4.34 12.98
C LYS A 93 2.63 3.07 13.77
N GLU A 94 2.79 3.21 15.08
CA GLU A 94 2.64 2.08 15.99
C GLU A 94 1.15 1.91 16.31
N SER A 95 0.70 0.66 16.33
CA SER A 95 -0.64 0.25 16.72
C SER A 95 -0.50 -0.76 17.85
N GLN A 96 -1.37 -0.70 18.85
CA GLN A 96 -1.42 -1.70 19.91
C GLN A 96 -2.78 -2.38 19.90
N GLN A 97 -2.78 -3.70 19.72
CA GLN A 97 -3.99 -4.52 19.71
C GLN A 97 -3.72 -5.79 20.50
N ASP A 98 -4.61 -6.13 21.44
CA ASP A 98 -4.53 -7.35 22.26
C ASP A 98 -3.17 -7.58 22.95
N GLY A 99 -2.50 -6.50 23.35
CA GLY A 99 -1.19 -6.54 24.00
C GLY A 99 -0.01 -6.72 23.05
N VAL A 100 -0.26 -6.85 21.74
CA VAL A 100 0.76 -6.90 20.69
C VAL A 100 0.93 -5.50 20.11
N THR A 101 2.19 -5.04 20.03
CA THR A 101 2.53 -3.80 19.33
C THR A 101 2.91 -4.14 17.89
N ASN A 102 2.22 -3.52 16.95
CA ASN A 102 2.45 -3.61 15.52
C ASN A 102 3.03 -2.30 15.00
N VAL A 103 3.75 -2.39 13.88
CA VAL A 103 4.10 -1.23 13.06
C VAL A 103 3.29 -1.32 11.76
N VAL A 104 2.60 -0.24 11.43
CA VAL A 104 1.88 -0.11 10.17
C VAL A 104 2.58 0.96 9.33
N TYR A 105 3.13 0.54 8.20
CA TYR A 105 3.65 1.43 7.17
C TYR A 105 2.51 1.84 6.24
N TYR A 106 2.51 3.09 5.81
CA TYR A 106 1.50 3.66 4.93
C TYR A 106 2.16 4.24 3.69
N TRP A 107 1.59 3.96 2.52
CA TRP A 107 1.85 4.68 1.28
C TRP A 107 0.52 5.10 0.67
N ILE A 108 0.29 6.41 0.59
CA ILE A 108 -0.90 6.98 -0.02
C ILE A 108 -0.47 7.55 -1.37
N THR A 109 -1.02 7.03 -2.45
CA THR A 109 -0.73 7.48 -3.82
C THR A 109 -2.02 7.56 -4.63
N GLY A 110 -2.03 8.31 -5.73
CA GLY A 110 -3.21 8.41 -6.57
C GLY A 110 -3.05 9.39 -7.70
N LYS A 111 -4.13 9.59 -8.44
CA LYS A 111 -4.20 10.57 -9.52
C LYS A 111 -5.64 11.02 -9.71
N GLN A 112 -5.85 12.33 -9.93
CA GLN A 112 -7.17 12.91 -10.16
C GLN A 112 -8.14 12.54 -9.02
N ASN A 113 -9.16 11.72 -9.30
CA ASN A 113 -10.20 11.35 -8.36
C ASN A 113 -10.00 9.96 -7.74
N GLY A 114 -8.88 9.28 -8.03
CA GLY A 114 -8.59 7.95 -7.49
C GLY A 114 -7.37 7.96 -6.57
N ILE A 115 -7.46 7.25 -5.45
CA ILE A 115 -6.35 6.97 -4.54
C ILE A 115 -6.22 5.48 -4.26
N PHE A 116 -5.01 5.11 -3.88
CA PHE A 116 -4.65 3.84 -3.31
C PHE A 116 -4.10 4.11 -1.90
N ILE A 117 -4.71 3.47 -0.92
CA ILE A 117 -4.21 3.44 0.46
C ILE A 117 -3.51 2.09 0.60
N CYS A 118 -2.18 2.12 0.58
CA CYS A 118 -1.37 0.92 0.73
C CYS A 118 -0.85 0.85 2.16
N THR A 119 -1.05 -0.28 2.83
CA THR A 119 -0.52 -0.52 4.18
C THR A 119 0.31 -1.78 4.24
N PHE A 120 1.33 -1.79 5.09
CA PHE A 120 2.07 -3.00 5.43
C PHE A 120 2.18 -3.10 6.95
N THR A 121 1.62 -4.15 7.52
CA THR A 121 1.57 -4.36 8.97
C THR A 121 2.52 -5.48 9.36
N ILE A 122 3.38 -5.22 10.35
CA ILE A 122 4.32 -6.19 10.94
C ILE A 122 4.24 -6.16 12.46
N ASP A 123 4.76 -7.19 13.12
CA ASP A 123 5.02 -7.13 14.56
C ASP A 123 6.16 -6.14 14.82
N LYS A 124 6.07 -5.38 15.92
CA LYS A 124 7.11 -4.40 16.29
C LYS A 124 8.50 -5.02 16.42
N ILE A 125 8.58 -6.28 16.86
CA ILE A 125 9.85 -7.00 17.00
C ILE A 125 10.56 -7.22 15.66
N GLN A 126 9.83 -7.22 14.55
CA GLN A 126 10.37 -7.43 13.20
C GLN A 126 10.93 -6.14 12.59
N GLU A 127 10.61 -4.97 13.14
CA GLU A 127 10.95 -3.68 12.54
C GLU A 127 12.46 -3.51 12.30
N SER A 128 13.28 -3.99 13.23
CA SER A 128 14.74 -3.93 13.16
C SER A 128 15.39 -5.14 12.48
N MET A 129 14.60 -6.09 11.98
CA MET A 129 15.09 -7.31 11.35
C MET A 129 15.30 -7.11 9.84
N LEU A 130 16.30 -7.79 9.28
CA LEU A 130 16.58 -7.78 7.83
C LEU A 130 15.39 -8.26 6.98
N ILE A 131 14.55 -9.13 7.53
CA ILE A 131 13.34 -9.61 6.85
C ILE A 131 12.38 -8.45 6.52
N ASN A 132 12.25 -7.49 7.43
CA ASN A 132 11.42 -6.31 7.21
C ASN A 132 12.00 -5.41 6.11
N GLU A 133 13.32 -5.22 6.06
CA GLU A 133 13.97 -4.46 4.98
C GLU A 133 13.72 -5.09 3.60
N ARG A 134 13.78 -6.43 3.54
CA ARG A 134 13.46 -7.20 2.33
C ARG A 134 12.00 -7.03 1.92
N GLU A 135 11.06 -7.23 2.86
CA GLU A 135 9.64 -7.08 2.54
C GLU A 135 9.29 -5.64 2.13
N LEU A 136 9.82 -4.63 2.82
CA LEU A 136 9.62 -3.23 2.43
C LEU A 136 10.07 -2.97 0.98
N THR A 137 11.16 -3.60 0.54
CA THR A 137 11.63 -3.50 -0.85
C THR A 137 10.63 -4.15 -1.82
N SER A 138 10.08 -5.31 -1.47
CA SER A 138 9.01 -5.98 -2.24
C SER A 138 7.76 -5.10 -2.33
N ILE A 139 7.28 -4.58 -1.19
CA ILE A 139 6.10 -3.70 -1.12
C ILE A 139 6.29 -2.47 -1.98
N GLN A 140 7.41 -1.76 -1.83
CA GLN A 140 7.69 -0.56 -2.61
C GLN A 140 7.78 -0.86 -4.10
N SER A 141 8.29 -2.03 -4.49
CA SER A 141 8.30 -2.48 -5.89
C SER A 141 6.89 -2.75 -6.44
N MET A 142 6.02 -3.39 -5.64
CA MET A 142 4.61 -3.58 -5.99
C MET A 142 3.92 -2.22 -6.19
N ILE A 143 4.06 -1.29 -5.22
CA ILE A 143 3.48 0.05 -5.29
C ILE A 143 4.01 0.85 -6.49
N ALA A 144 5.31 0.79 -6.76
CA ALA A 144 5.92 1.47 -7.90
C ALA A 144 5.36 1.03 -9.25
N SER A 145 4.83 -0.20 -9.31
CA SER A 145 4.31 -0.82 -10.52
C SER A 145 2.79 -0.67 -10.71
N ILE A 146 2.08 -0.01 -9.77
CA ILE A 146 0.63 0.19 -9.86
C ILE A 146 0.25 0.92 -11.15
N LYS A 147 -0.76 0.39 -11.84
CA LYS A 147 -1.39 0.96 -13.03
C LYS A 147 -2.90 0.92 -12.88
N ILE A 148 -3.54 2.06 -13.12
CA ILE A 148 -4.99 2.15 -13.32
C ILE A 148 -5.29 1.56 -14.71
N ILE A 149 -6.31 0.69 -14.80
CA ILE A 149 -6.76 0.04 -16.04
C ILE A 149 -8.06 0.67 -16.52
#